data_AF-A0A8J3QVP9-F1
#
_entry.id   AF-A0A8J3QVP9-F1
#
_cell.length_a   1.000
_cell.length_b   1.000
_cell.length_c   1.000
_cell.angle_alpha   90.00
_cell.angle_beta   90.00
_cell.angle_gamma   90.00
#
_symmetry.space_group_name_H-M   'P 1'
#
loop_
_entity.id
_entity.type
_entity.pdbx_description
1 polymer ?
#
loop_
_entity_poly.entity_id
_entity_poly.type
_entity_poly.pdbx_seq_one_letter_code
_entity_poly.pdbx_strand_id
1 'polypeptide(L)'
;MGLAWQQGPLATRSVGQFLVAEPLPERLLFAEPLRRRMRVRFGDQWVADSEDVVLLHEPGHYPVAYFPLAEVRPGVLVPEERTTTHRELGPTAWFTVRAGDARAQRAGDAGAQRAGGAQAQRAGGAQAQRAAWQYTDLPEHAAVLRDRVAFAWRAMDAFYEEDDRIVGHAADMYHRNDIRHSSRHLVVRDGDRIVAETHRPVVLYESGFAPRWYVPREDVDSSALAPVDGQTFCPYKGLASYYDIGQRKRAAWSYLEAWPEVARVSGFVSFEPDLIDVHLDGTKLALESGQAVTPHGIDRGLDPDELLRR
;
A
#
# COMPACT_ATOMS: atom_id res chain seq x y z
N MET A 1 4.60 1.29 6.45
CA MET A 1 5.95 1.90 6.56
C MET A 1 7.02 0.94 6.09
N GLY A 2 7.96 1.38 5.28
CA GLY A 2 8.86 0.48 4.54
C GLY A 2 10.32 0.93 4.60
N LEU A 3 11.23 0.18 4.01
CA LEU A 3 12.67 0.46 4.02
C LEU A 3 13.00 1.91 3.63
N ALA A 4 12.36 2.40 2.56
CA ALA A 4 12.58 3.74 2.00
C ALA A 4 11.36 4.68 2.18
N TRP A 5 10.35 4.25 2.94
CA TRP A 5 9.09 4.97 3.10
C TRP A 5 8.93 5.59 4.50
N GLN A 6 8.36 6.80 4.53
CA GLN A 6 8.26 7.76 5.66
C GLN A 6 9.49 7.86 6.60
N GLN A 7 9.55 7.04 7.64
CA GLN A 7 10.61 7.01 8.69
C GLN A 7 11.56 5.80 8.58
N GLY A 8 11.48 5.04 7.48
CA GLY A 8 12.41 3.94 7.21
C GLY A 8 13.86 4.43 7.11
N PRO A 9 14.85 3.53 7.28
CA PRO A 9 16.26 3.91 7.28
C PRO A 9 16.70 4.62 5.99
N LEU A 10 16.14 4.23 4.83
CA LEU A 10 16.44 4.87 3.53
C LEU A 10 15.41 5.95 3.15
N ALA A 11 14.51 6.33 4.05
CA ALA A 11 13.51 7.35 3.78
C ALA A 11 14.10 8.76 3.90
N THR A 12 13.38 9.76 3.37
CA THR A 12 13.83 11.16 3.41
C THR A 12 13.90 11.75 4.82
N ARG A 13 13.22 11.14 5.80
CA ARG A 13 13.24 11.53 7.22
C ARG A 13 13.37 10.28 8.11
N SER A 14 14.51 9.61 8.04
CA SER A 14 14.84 8.48 8.92
C SER A 14 14.86 8.91 10.40
N VAL A 15 14.38 8.03 11.28
CA VAL A 15 14.42 8.22 12.75
C VAL A 15 15.74 7.74 13.35
N GLY A 16 16.52 6.96 12.59
CA GLY A 16 17.85 6.49 12.99
C GLY A 16 18.99 7.33 12.42
N GLN A 17 20.23 6.98 12.80
CA GLN A 17 21.44 7.55 12.23
C GLN A 17 22.32 6.44 11.63
N PHE A 18 22.94 6.72 10.48
CA PHE A 18 23.92 5.82 9.89
C PHE A 18 25.28 6.02 10.54
N LEU A 19 25.89 4.94 10.99
CA LEU A 19 27.22 4.95 11.61
C LEU A 19 28.29 4.71 10.53
N VAL A 20 28.54 5.73 9.71
CA VAL A 20 29.49 5.69 8.58
C VAL A 20 30.50 6.83 8.71
N ALA A 21 31.73 6.61 8.22
CA ALA A 21 32.79 7.62 8.26
C ALA A 21 32.53 8.79 7.29
N GLU A 22 31.93 8.47 6.13
CA GLU A 22 31.59 9.43 5.08
C GLU A 22 30.06 9.60 4.99
N PRO A 23 29.55 10.80 4.71
CA PRO A 23 28.11 11.01 4.52
C PRO A 23 27.56 10.15 3.39
N LEU A 24 26.39 9.53 3.62
CA LEU A 24 25.68 8.84 2.56
C LEU A 24 25.17 9.84 1.49
N PRO A 25 25.00 9.39 0.23
CA PRO A 25 24.30 10.18 -0.78
C PRO A 25 22.92 10.65 -0.29
N GLU A 26 22.50 11.84 -0.74
CA GLU A 26 21.19 12.43 -0.40
C GLU A 26 20.02 11.48 -0.73
N ARG A 27 20.15 10.71 -1.82
CA ARG A 27 19.17 9.73 -2.26
C ARG A 27 19.86 8.39 -2.50
N LEU A 28 19.40 7.38 -1.80
CA LEU A 28 19.84 6.00 -1.96
C LEU A 28 18.69 5.15 -2.49
N LEU A 29 18.90 4.58 -3.67
CA LEU A 29 18.00 3.61 -4.26
C LEU A 29 18.47 2.22 -3.82
N PHE A 30 17.52 1.35 -3.49
CA PHE A 30 17.81 -0.04 -3.15
C PHE A 30 16.93 -0.95 -3.99
N ALA A 31 17.53 -1.95 -4.62
CA ALA A 31 16.81 -2.94 -5.41
C ALA A 31 17.10 -4.33 -4.87
N GLU A 32 16.06 -5.14 -4.72
CA GLU A 32 16.16 -6.52 -4.24
C GLU A 32 15.21 -7.45 -4.98
N PRO A 33 15.55 -8.75 -5.13
CA PRO A 33 14.58 -9.74 -5.58
C PRO A 33 13.44 -9.90 -4.56
N LEU A 34 12.19 -9.91 -5.03
CA LEU A 34 10.98 -10.13 -4.22
C LEU A 34 10.98 -11.53 -3.56
N ARG A 35 11.56 -12.53 -4.24
CA ARG A 35 11.62 -13.94 -3.79
C ARG A 35 10.24 -14.57 -3.49
N ARG A 36 9.21 -14.06 -4.16
CA ARG A 36 7.82 -14.56 -4.15
C ARG A 36 7.28 -14.45 -5.56
N ARG A 37 6.30 -15.27 -5.90
CA ARG A 37 5.57 -15.11 -7.16
C ARG A 37 4.70 -13.86 -7.09
N MET A 38 4.77 -13.03 -8.11
CA MET A 38 3.86 -11.89 -8.27
C MET A 38 3.19 -11.94 -9.63
N ARG A 39 1.93 -11.50 -9.67
CA ARG A 39 1.09 -11.58 -10.87
C ARG A 39 0.29 -10.30 -11.07
N VAL A 40 0.01 -9.98 -12.32
CA VAL A 40 -0.70 -8.76 -12.73
C VAL A 40 -1.88 -9.12 -13.62
N ARG A 41 -3.06 -8.57 -13.30
CA ARG A 41 -4.30 -8.77 -14.04
C ARG A 41 -4.70 -7.48 -14.79
N PHE A 42 -5.06 -7.62 -16.07
CA PHE A 42 -5.63 -6.54 -16.86
C PHE A 42 -6.55 -7.10 -17.97
N GLY A 43 -7.74 -6.50 -18.14
CA GLY A 43 -8.76 -6.92 -19.10
C GLY A 43 -9.12 -8.40 -19.00
N ASP A 44 -9.37 -8.88 -17.79
CA ASP A 44 -9.67 -10.28 -17.48
C ASP A 44 -8.56 -11.28 -17.90
N GLN A 45 -7.31 -10.82 -18.03
CA GLN A 45 -6.18 -11.66 -18.41
C GLN A 45 -4.99 -11.49 -17.45
N TRP A 46 -4.24 -12.57 -17.22
CA TRP A 46 -2.91 -12.48 -16.60
C TRP A 46 -1.97 -11.90 -17.65
N VAL A 47 -1.44 -10.71 -17.36
CA VAL A 47 -0.54 -9.99 -18.27
C VAL A 47 0.93 -10.14 -17.88
N ALA A 48 1.20 -10.45 -16.60
CA ALA A 48 2.51 -10.85 -16.10
C ALA A 48 2.33 -11.86 -14.96
N ASP A 49 3.25 -12.81 -14.87
CA ASP A 49 3.30 -13.86 -13.85
C ASP A 49 4.76 -14.32 -13.70
N SER A 50 5.38 -14.03 -12.56
CA SER A 50 6.84 -14.10 -12.40
C SER A 50 7.25 -14.42 -10.97
N GLU A 51 8.27 -15.27 -10.82
CA GLU A 51 9.03 -15.45 -9.57
C GLU A 51 10.34 -14.64 -9.56
N ASP A 52 10.78 -14.14 -10.71
CA ASP A 52 11.94 -13.25 -10.87
C ASP A 52 11.50 -11.79 -10.89
N VAL A 53 10.87 -11.32 -9.81
CA VAL A 53 10.48 -9.91 -9.67
C VAL A 53 11.52 -9.17 -8.82
N VAL A 54 11.88 -7.95 -9.26
CA VAL A 54 12.74 -7.05 -8.49
C VAL A 54 11.90 -5.92 -7.91
N LEU A 55 12.00 -5.68 -6.60
CA LEU A 55 11.45 -4.49 -5.97
C LEU A 55 12.50 -3.37 -6.01
N LEU A 56 12.10 -2.19 -6.48
CA LEU A 56 12.87 -0.96 -6.36
C LEU A 56 12.30 -0.11 -5.21
N HIS A 57 13.14 0.23 -4.26
CA HIS A 57 12.84 1.09 -3.13
C HIS A 57 13.48 2.45 -3.36
N GLU A 58 12.64 3.49 -3.37
CA GLU A 58 13.08 4.87 -3.56
C GLU A 58 12.66 5.75 -2.37
N PRO A 59 13.53 6.68 -1.92
CA PRO A 59 13.21 7.54 -0.78
C PRO A 59 11.94 8.34 -1.04
N GLY A 60 10.93 8.14 -0.19
CA GLY A 60 9.64 8.83 -0.28
C GLY A 60 8.63 8.17 -1.24
N HIS A 61 8.85 6.93 -1.67
CA HIS A 61 7.92 6.17 -2.51
C HIS A 61 7.66 4.77 -1.94
N TYR A 62 6.54 4.17 -2.36
CA TYR A 62 6.31 2.75 -2.13
C TYR A 62 7.23 1.92 -3.05
N PRO A 63 7.57 0.68 -2.66
CA PRO A 63 8.31 -0.21 -3.54
C PRO A 63 7.55 -0.42 -4.86
N VAL A 64 8.30 -0.43 -5.96
CA VAL A 64 7.78 -0.71 -7.29
C VAL A 64 8.31 -2.05 -7.77
N ALA A 65 7.41 -2.93 -8.21
CA ALA A 65 7.75 -4.24 -8.75
C ALA A 65 8.11 -4.16 -10.25
N TYR A 66 9.26 -4.72 -10.60
CA TYR A 66 9.81 -4.81 -11.95
C TYR A 66 9.86 -6.27 -12.40
N PHE A 67 9.05 -6.58 -13.40
CA PHE A 67 8.92 -7.91 -14.01
C PHE A 67 9.90 -8.06 -15.18
N PRO A 68 10.48 -9.23 -15.43
CA PRO A 68 11.26 -9.47 -16.66
C PRO A 68 10.35 -9.26 -17.87
N LEU A 69 10.83 -8.52 -18.88
CA LEU A 69 10.06 -8.27 -20.09
C LEU A 69 9.66 -9.57 -20.81
N ALA A 70 10.51 -10.59 -20.72
CA ALA A 70 10.26 -11.92 -21.29
C ALA A 70 9.09 -12.68 -20.62
N GLU A 71 8.70 -12.30 -19.39
CA GLU A 71 7.61 -12.92 -18.63
C GLU A 71 6.31 -12.08 -18.68
N VAL A 72 6.34 -10.97 -19.42
CA VAL A 72 5.12 -10.25 -19.79
C VAL A 72 4.51 -10.90 -21.03
N ARG A 73 3.20 -11.11 -20.99
CA ARG A 73 2.46 -11.76 -22.08
C ARG A 73 2.70 -11.01 -23.41
N PRO A 74 3.06 -11.71 -24.51
CA PRO A 74 3.30 -11.07 -25.80
C PRO A 74 2.10 -10.27 -26.32
N GLY A 75 2.37 -9.08 -26.85
CA GLY A 75 1.35 -8.18 -27.42
C GLY A 75 0.60 -7.32 -26.41
N VAL A 76 0.84 -7.48 -25.11
CA VAL A 76 0.25 -6.64 -24.06
C VAL A 76 0.82 -5.23 -24.08
N LEU A 77 2.15 -5.10 -24.22
CA LEU A 77 2.85 -3.82 -24.18
C LEU A 77 2.93 -3.22 -25.58
N VAL A 78 2.34 -2.04 -25.76
CA VAL A 78 2.43 -1.23 -26.98
C VAL A 78 3.28 0.00 -26.67
N PRO A 79 4.46 0.17 -27.29
CA PRO A 79 5.33 1.33 -27.06
C PRO A 79 4.60 2.65 -27.36
N GLU A 80 4.83 3.65 -26.52
CA GLU A 80 4.41 5.03 -26.77
C GLU A 80 5.59 5.88 -27.25
N GLU A 81 5.31 6.92 -28.03
CA GLU A 81 6.35 7.89 -28.45
C GLU A 81 6.89 8.70 -27.26
N ARG A 82 6.10 8.80 -26.18
CA ARG A 82 6.45 9.56 -24.98
C ARG A 82 7.60 8.88 -24.24
N THR A 83 8.63 9.66 -23.96
CA THR A 83 9.68 9.34 -23.00
C THR A 83 9.69 10.35 -21.87
N THR A 84 10.15 9.91 -20.70
CA THR A 84 10.48 10.78 -19.56
C THR A 84 11.89 10.45 -19.07
N THR A 85 12.40 11.18 -18.09
CA THR A 85 13.72 10.89 -17.50
C THR A 85 13.58 10.73 -16.01
N HIS A 86 14.05 9.60 -15.48
CA HIS A 86 14.22 9.38 -14.06
C HIS A 86 15.50 10.07 -13.58
N ARG A 87 15.45 10.70 -12.41
CA ARG A 87 16.58 11.50 -11.88
C ARG A 87 17.87 10.69 -11.77
N GLU A 88 17.78 9.45 -11.28
CA GLU A 88 18.94 8.57 -11.06
C GLU A 88 19.08 7.43 -12.10
N LEU A 89 18.00 7.06 -12.79
CA LEU A 89 17.94 5.83 -13.60
C LEU A 89 17.88 6.12 -15.11
N GLY A 90 17.90 7.40 -15.51
CA GLY A 90 17.99 7.80 -16.91
C GLY A 90 16.65 7.74 -17.66
N PRO A 91 16.69 7.66 -19.00
CA PRO A 91 15.52 7.65 -19.86
C PRO A 91 14.52 6.53 -19.53
N THR A 92 13.24 6.88 -19.55
CA THR A 92 12.09 6.02 -19.25
C THR A 92 11.18 5.97 -20.47
N ALA A 93 11.02 4.78 -21.04
CA ALA A 93 10.04 4.51 -22.09
C ALA A 93 8.70 4.08 -21.47
N TRP A 94 7.61 4.58 -22.05
CA TRP A 94 6.25 4.29 -21.59
C TRP A 94 5.52 3.36 -22.55
N PHE A 95 4.61 2.56 -21.99
CA PHE A 95 3.78 1.64 -22.75
C PHE A 95 2.31 1.84 -22.43
N THR A 96 1.50 1.71 -23.47
CA THR A 96 0.09 1.39 -23.34
C THR A 96 -0.03 -0.11 -23.07
N VAL A 97 -0.83 -0.50 -22.07
CA VAL A 97 -1.17 -1.90 -21.78
C VAL A 97 -2.49 -2.23 -22.46
N ARG A 98 -2.56 -3.35 -23.20
CA ARG A 98 -3.76 -3.84 -23.88
C ARG A 98 -4.07 -5.28 -23.51
N ALA A 99 -5.35 -5.60 -23.38
CA ALA A 99 -5.86 -6.96 -23.20
C ALA A 99 -7.15 -7.15 -24.02
N GLY A 100 -7.35 -8.35 -24.57
CA GLY A 100 -8.43 -8.63 -25.53
C GLY A 100 -7.97 -8.75 -26.99
N ASP A 101 -8.72 -9.51 -27.78
CA ASP A 101 -8.24 -10.28 -28.95
C ASP A 101 -7.35 -9.56 -29.99
N ALA A 102 -6.10 -10.04 -30.08
CA ALA A 102 -5.25 -9.94 -31.28
C ALA A 102 -5.83 -10.73 -32.49
N ARG A 103 -6.90 -11.51 -32.30
CA ARG A 103 -7.56 -12.30 -33.36
C ARG A 103 -8.50 -11.50 -34.27
N ALA A 104 -8.90 -10.28 -33.89
CA ALA A 104 -9.77 -9.45 -34.74
C ALA A 104 -9.03 -8.66 -35.85
N GLN A 105 -7.69 -8.71 -35.92
CA GLN A 105 -6.91 -7.94 -36.90
C GLN A 105 -6.45 -8.74 -38.14
N ARG A 106 -6.86 -10.02 -38.27
CA ARG A 106 -6.54 -10.84 -39.46
C ARG A 106 -7.73 -11.50 -40.16
N ALA A 107 -8.95 -11.15 -39.81
CA ALA A 107 -10.14 -11.60 -40.56
C ALA A 107 -11.18 -10.50 -40.54
N GLY A 108 -11.42 -9.86 -41.69
CA GLY A 108 -12.39 -8.76 -41.73
C GLY A 108 -12.66 -8.08 -43.08
N ASP A 109 -12.21 -8.62 -44.22
CA ASP A 109 -12.85 -8.34 -45.50
C ASP A 109 -13.65 -9.58 -45.90
N ALA A 110 -14.93 -9.61 -45.50
CA ALA A 110 -16.09 -10.16 -46.23
C ALA A 110 -17.24 -10.54 -45.28
N GLY A 111 -18.37 -9.83 -45.42
CA GLY A 111 -19.69 -10.48 -45.58
C GLY A 111 -20.60 -10.72 -44.37
N ALA A 112 -21.58 -9.81 -44.21
CA ALA A 112 -23.02 -10.08 -44.04
C ALA A 112 -23.64 -10.53 -42.68
N GLN A 113 -24.26 -9.55 -42.01
CA GLN A 113 -25.68 -9.41 -41.60
C GLN A 113 -26.49 -10.50 -40.84
N ARG A 114 -26.97 -10.04 -39.64
CA ARG A 114 -28.29 -10.25 -38.93
C ARG A 114 -28.59 -11.64 -38.33
N ALA A 115 -29.23 -11.82 -37.16
CA ALA A 115 -29.82 -10.98 -36.11
C ALA A 115 -30.10 -11.81 -34.83
N GLY A 116 -30.22 -11.16 -33.65
CA GLY A 116 -31.15 -11.58 -32.57
C GLY A 116 -30.56 -12.04 -31.21
N GLY A 117 -30.77 -11.22 -30.16
CA GLY A 117 -31.08 -11.72 -28.81
C GLY A 117 -29.96 -11.78 -27.74
N ALA A 118 -30.03 -10.85 -26.78
CA ALA A 118 -29.57 -10.90 -25.38
C ALA A 118 -28.05 -11.04 -25.06
N GLN A 119 -27.61 -10.18 -24.13
CA GLN A 119 -26.27 -10.03 -23.55
C GLN A 119 -25.17 -9.51 -24.50
N ALA A 120 -25.11 -8.19 -24.62
CA ALA A 120 -23.90 -7.50 -25.05
C ALA A 120 -22.82 -7.64 -23.96
N GLN A 121 -22.08 -8.75 -23.99
CA GLN A 121 -20.70 -8.75 -23.49
C GLN A 121 -19.95 -7.64 -24.24
N ARG A 122 -19.24 -6.78 -23.51
CA ARG A 122 -18.39 -5.74 -24.12
C ARG A 122 -17.28 -6.43 -24.91
N ALA A 123 -17.54 -6.70 -26.18
CA ALA A 123 -16.53 -7.07 -27.16
C ALA A 123 -15.73 -5.81 -27.54
N GLY A 124 -14.82 -5.41 -26.65
CA GLY A 124 -13.88 -4.33 -26.87
C GLY A 124 -12.68 -4.56 -25.96
N GLY A 125 -11.49 -4.71 -26.53
CA GLY A 125 -10.28 -4.91 -25.74
C GLY A 125 -10.08 -3.79 -24.73
N ALA A 126 -9.66 -4.14 -23.51
CA ALA A 126 -9.24 -3.18 -22.51
C ALA A 126 -7.92 -2.53 -22.94
N GLN A 127 -7.79 -1.22 -22.74
CA GLN A 127 -6.58 -0.47 -23.03
C GLN A 127 -6.36 0.62 -21.96
N ALA A 128 -5.13 0.75 -21.48
CA ALA A 128 -4.71 1.81 -20.59
C ALA A 128 -3.40 2.43 -21.10
N GLN A 129 -3.41 3.74 -21.34
CA GLN A 129 -2.21 4.51 -21.75
C GLN A 129 -1.35 4.84 -20.53
N ARG A 130 -0.02 4.97 -20.73
CA ARG A 130 0.96 5.25 -19.66
C ARG A 130 0.83 4.26 -18.50
N ALA A 131 0.56 3.00 -18.83
CA ALA A 131 0.17 1.97 -17.87
C ALA A 131 1.31 1.01 -17.53
N ALA A 132 2.45 1.11 -18.22
CA ALA A 132 3.69 0.45 -17.86
C ALA A 132 4.89 1.28 -18.32
N TRP A 133 6.06 1.06 -17.72
CA TRP A 133 7.31 1.73 -18.09
C TRP A 133 8.54 0.85 -17.88
N GLN A 134 9.61 1.17 -18.62
CA GLN A 134 10.93 0.58 -18.45
C GLN A 134 12.02 1.66 -18.54
N TYR A 135 13.17 1.41 -17.93
CA TYR A 135 14.36 2.26 -18.08
C TYR A 135 15.23 1.73 -19.24
N THR A 136 15.58 2.58 -20.20
CA THR A 136 16.19 2.14 -21.47
C THR A 136 17.68 2.40 -21.62
N ASP A 137 18.24 3.32 -20.82
CA ASP A 137 19.68 3.63 -20.80
C ASP A 137 20.14 3.74 -19.35
N LEU A 138 20.07 2.61 -18.66
CA LEU A 138 20.39 2.49 -17.24
C LEU A 138 21.90 2.65 -17.01
N PRO A 139 22.31 3.37 -15.94
CA PRO A 139 23.69 3.33 -15.50
C PRO A 139 24.08 1.91 -15.06
N GLU A 140 25.38 1.58 -15.17
CA GLU A 140 25.89 0.22 -14.95
C GLU A 140 25.49 -0.36 -13.58
N HIS A 141 25.54 0.44 -12.52
CA HIS A 141 25.18 0.00 -11.16
C HIS A 141 23.69 -0.35 -11.00
N ALA A 142 22.83 0.08 -11.93
CA ALA A 142 21.40 -0.22 -11.94
C ALA A 142 21.03 -1.33 -12.93
N ALA A 143 22.02 -2.10 -13.43
CA ALA A 143 21.81 -3.17 -14.41
C ALA A 143 20.84 -4.28 -13.94
N VAL A 144 20.56 -4.39 -12.64
CA VAL A 144 19.52 -5.29 -12.10
C VAL A 144 18.12 -4.99 -12.63
N LEU A 145 17.86 -3.75 -13.08
CA LEU A 145 16.60 -3.32 -13.68
C LEU A 145 16.57 -3.43 -15.22
N ARG A 146 17.66 -3.91 -15.84
CA ARG A 146 17.75 -4.07 -17.29
C ARG A 146 16.72 -5.09 -17.79
N ASP A 147 16.09 -4.79 -18.92
CA ASP A 147 15.07 -5.64 -19.56
C ASP A 147 13.89 -5.98 -18.64
N ARG A 148 13.56 -5.07 -17.70
CA ARG A 148 12.43 -5.19 -16.80
C ARG A 148 11.45 -4.04 -16.96
N VAL A 149 10.18 -4.33 -16.68
CA VAL A 149 9.05 -3.41 -16.83
C VAL A 149 8.24 -3.37 -15.54
N ALA A 150 7.81 -2.17 -15.16
CA ALA A 150 6.87 -1.96 -14.07
C ALA A 150 5.50 -1.56 -14.62
N PHE A 151 4.44 -1.91 -13.89
CA PHE A 151 3.06 -1.57 -14.24
C PHE A 151 2.53 -0.47 -13.32
N ALA A 152 1.79 0.48 -13.88
CA ALA A 152 1.14 1.53 -13.12
C ALA A 152 -0.01 0.91 -12.32
N TRP A 153 0.13 0.91 -11.00
CA TRP A 153 -0.75 0.17 -10.09
C TRP A 153 -2.25 0.39 -10.38
N ARG A 154 -2.66 1.66 -10.44
CA ARG A 154 -4.06 2.08 -10.65
C ARG A 154 -4.61 1.80 -12.05
N ALA A 155 -3.73 1.55 -13.02
CA ALA A 155 -4.15 1.24 -14.37
C ALA A 155 -4.44 -0.25 -14.57
N MET A 156 -3.94 -1.11 -13.69
CA MET A 156 -4.20 -2.55 -13.72
C MET A 156 -5.47 -2.89 -12.95
N ASP A 157 -6.07 -4.03 -13.25
CA ASP A 157 -7.28 -4.49 -12.55
C ASP A 157 -6.93 -4.98 -11.14
N ALA A 158 -5.83 -5.73 -11.01
CA ALA A 158 -5.37 -6.26 -9.73
C ALA A 158 -3.91 -6.75 -9.79
N PHE A 159 -3.28 -6.75 -8.62
CA PHE A 159 -1.99 -7.40 -8.37
C PHE A 159 -2.18 -8.51 -7.34
N TYR A 160 -1.36 -9.54 -7.46
CA TYR A 160 -1.37 -10.69 -6.56
C TYR A 160 0.06 -11.03 -6.16
N GLU A 161 0.26 -11.36 -4.89
CA GLU A 161 1.43 -12.11 -4.41
C GLU A 161 0.94 -13.54 -4.14
N GLU A 162 1.60 -14.52 -4.75
CA GLU A 162 1.07 -15.88 -4.85
C GLU A 162 -0.38 -15.85 -5.37
N ASP A 163 -1.32 -16.40 -4.60
CA ASP A 163 -2.75 -16.40 -4.89
C ASP A 163 -3.56 -15.30 -4.20
N ASP A 164 -2.92 -14.51 -3.34
CA ASP A 164 -3.59 -13.48 -2.57
C ASP A 164 -3.52 -12.12 -3.26
N ARG A 165 -4.69 -11.47 -3.37
CA ARG A 165 -4.79 -10.12 -3.95
C ARG A 165 -4.11 -9.14 -3.00
N ILE A 166 -3.15 -8.40 -3.52
CA ILE A 166 -2.52 -7.29 -2.82
C ILE A 166 -3.07 -5.97 -3.35
N VAL A 167 -3.12 -4.97 -2.48
CA VAL A 167 -3.83 -3.72 -2.71
C VAL A 167 -3.00 -2.52 -2.26
N GLY A 168 -3.22 -1.39 -2.92
CA GLY A 168 -2.54 -0.13 -2.63
C GLY A 168 -1.17 0.02 -3.28
N HIS A 169 -0.26 -0.93 -3.06
CA HIS A 169 1.08 -0.99 -3.67
C HIS A 169 1.73 -2.38 -3.41
N ALA A 170 2.87 -2.67 -4.04
CA ALA A 170 3.65 -3.88 -3.75
C ALA A 170 4.08 -3.91 -2.28
N ALA A 171 4.01 -5.06 -1.61
CA ALA A 171 4.35 -5.13 -0.20
C ALA A 171 5.83 -4.82 0.03
N ASP A 172 6.13 -4.02 1.06
CA ASP A 172 7.52 -3.79 1.48
C ASP A 172 7.96 -4.92 2.42
N MET A 173 9.00 -5.67 2.05
CA MET A 173 9.49 -6.84 2.80
C MET A 173 10.01 -6.48 4.20
N TYR A 174 10.35 -5.21 4.44
CA TYR A 174 10.82 -4.70 5.73
C TYR A 174 9.70 -4.08 6.57
N HIS A 175 8.49 -3.99 6.02
CA HIS A 175 7.30 -3.65 6.80
C HIS A 175 6.92 -4.80 7.71
N ARG A 176 6.85 -4.55 9.02
CA ARG A 176 6.36 -5.52 10.00
C ARG A 176 5.35 -4.89 10.93
N ASN A 177 4.32 -5.67 11.26
CA ASN A 177 3.44 -5.44 12.39
C ASN A 177 3.73 -6.55 13.41
N ASP A 178 4.29 -6.22 14.57
CA ASP A 178 4.46 -7.15 15.69
C ASP A 178 3.44 -6.79 16.78
N ILE A 179 2.64 -7.77 17.19
CA ILE A 179 1.50 -7.56 18.08
C ILE A 179 1.68 -8.40 19.34
N ARG A 180 1.77 -7.71 20.50
CA ARG A 180 2.03 -8.34 21.81
C ARG A 180 0.91 -8.02 22.79
N HIS A 181 0.52 -9.03 23.56
CA HIS A 181 -0.28 -8.81 24.76
C HIS A 181 0.57 -8.12 25.82
N SER A 182 -0.09 -7.30 26.64
CA SER A 182 0.55 -6.62 27.75
C SER A 182 -0.36 -6.67 28.97
N SER A 183 0.24 -6.71 30.15
CA SER A 183 -0.45 -6.57 31.44
C SER A 183 -0.35 -5.13 32.00
N ARG A 184 0.14 -4.19 31.18
CA ARG A 184 0.26 -2.78 31.56
C ARG A 184 -1.12 -2.16 31.73
N HIS A 185 -1.23 -1.19 32.63
CA HIS A 185 -2.48 -0.47 32.88
C HIS A 185 -2.61 0.68 31.90
N LEU A 186 -3.62 0.65 31.04
CA LEU A 186 -3.90 1.71 30.08
C LEU A 186 -5.22 2.39 30.44
N VAL A 187 -5.19 3.71 30.56
CA VAL A 187 -6.37 4.55 30.85
C VAL A 187 -6.48 5.65 29.79
N VAL A 188 -7.67 5.81 29.22
CA VAL A 188 -8.00 6.90 28.28
C VAL A 188 -9.03 7.81 28.92
N ARG A 189 -8.78 9.12 28.92
CA ARG A 189 -9.64 10.13 29.54
C ARG A 189 -10.01 11.25 28.59
N ASP A 190 -11.24 11.73 28.70
CA ASP A 190 -11.67 13.03 28.18
C ASP A 190 -12.04 13.93 29.36
N GLY A 191 -11.08 14.75 29.82
CA GLY A 191 -11.19 15.45 31.09
C GLY A 191 -11.32 14.48 32.26
N ASP A 192 -12.40 14.62 33.03
CA ASP A 192 -12.66 13.77 34.20
C ASP A 192 -13.28 12.40 33.84
N ARG A 193 -13.83 12.25 32.63
CA ARG A 193 -14.47 11.01 32.19
C ARG A 193 -13.41 9.99 31.74
N ILE A 194 -13.47 8.78 32.30
CA ILE A 194 -12.74 7.63 31.78
C ILE A 194 -13.52 7.08 30.58
N VAL A 195 -12.87 7.07 29.42
CA VAL A 195 -13.43 6.57 28.16
C VAL A 195 -13.09 5.09 27.97
N ALA A 196 -11.91 4.68 28.42
CA ALA A 196 -11.47 3.29 28.39
C ALA A 196 -10.47 3.04 29.50
N GLU A 197 -10.51 1.84 30.08
CA GLU A 197 -9.55 1.41 31.11
C GLU A 197 -9.33 -0.09 31.02
N THR A 198 -8.08 -0.53 30.86
CA THR A 198 -7.75 -1.95 30.70
C THR A 198 -6.41 -2.32 31.35
N HIS A 199 -6.33 -3.54 31.85
CA HIS A 199 -5.08 -4.20 32.29
C HIS A 199 -4.62 -5.30 31.32
N ARG A 200 -5.24 -5.37 30.14
CA ARG A 200 -4.96 -6.37 29.11
C ARG A 200 -4.89 -5.75 27.71
N PRO A 201 -4.23 -4.58 27.52
CA PRO A 201 -4.13 -4.01 26.20
C PRO A 201 -3.26 -4.88 25.29
N VAL A 202 -3.42 -4.67 23.99
CA VAL A 202 -2.54 -5.20 22.97
C VAL A 202 -1.73 -4.04 22.41
N VAL A 203 -0.42 -4.21 22.30
CA VAL A 203 0.46 -3.23 21.64
C VAL A 203 0.81 -3.72 20.24
N LEU A 204 0.64 -2.85 19.25
CA LEU A 204 1.08 -3.05 17.88
C LEU A 204 2.32 -2.19 17.64
N TYR A 205 3.43 -2.86 17.36
CA TYR A 205 4.68 -2.26 16.89
C TYR A 205 4.71 -2.35 15.37
N GLU A 206 4.60 -1.21 14.72
CA GLU A 206 4.69 -1.10 13.28
C GLU A 206 6.06 -0.51 12.91
N SER A 207 6.76 -1.12 11.94
CA SER A 207 8.10 -0.67 11.51
C SER A 207 8.11 0.85 11.31
N GLY A 208 8.95 1.58 12.06
CA GLY A 208 9.12 3.02 11.91
C GLY A 208 7.91 3.88 12.30
N PHE A 209 7.05 3.42 13.21
CA PHE A 209 6.03 4.26 13.86
C PHE A 209 6.06 4.12 15.38
N ALA A 210 5.45 5.08 16.08
CA ALA A 210 5.16 4.94 17.50
C ALA A 210 4.31 3.68 17.78
N PRO A 211 4.54 3.00 18.91
CA PRO A 211 3.68 1.92 19.37
C PRO A 211 2.23 2.38 19.47
N ARG A 212 1.30 1.61 18.90
CA ARG A 212 -0.14 1.87 19.01
C ARG A 212 -0.76 0.85 19.96
N TRP A 213 -1.47 1.36 20.97
CA TRP A 213 -2.08 0.55 22.01
C TRP A 213 -3.57 0.38 21.72
N TYR A 214 -3.99 -0.86 21.66
CA TYR A 214 -5.35 -1.28 21.37
C TYR A 214 -6.00 -1.82 22.65
N VAL A 215 -7.19 -1.29 22.95
CA VAL A 215 -8.03 -1.66 24.08
C VAL A 215 -9.10 -2.64 23.59
N PRO A 216 -9.32 -3.78 24.29
CA PRO A 216 -10.46 -4.66 24.01
C PRO A 216 -11.76 -3.86 24.02
N ARG A 217 -12.68 -4.16 23.11
CA ARG A 217 -13.90 -3.34 22.95
C ARG A 217 -14.74 -3.32 24.23
N GLU A 218 -14.75 -4.41 25.00
CA GLU A 218 -15.49 -4.51 26.25
C GLU A 218 -14.94 -3.65 27.41
N ASP A 219 -13.68 -3.19 27.28
CA ASP A 219 -13.02 -2.32 28.25
C ASP A 219 -13.16 -0.82 27.86
N VAL A 220 -13.98 -0.52 26.85
CA VAL A 220 -14.27 0.83 26.35
C VAL A 220 -15.73 1.20 26.67
N ASP A 221 -15.95 2.40 27.21
CA ASP A 221 -17.31 2.95 27.34
C ASP A 221 -17.86 3.29 25.96
N SER A 222 -18.70 2.40 25.43
CA SER A 222 -19.32 2.56 24.11
C SER A 222 -20.17 3.83 23.98
N SER A 223 -20.69 4.39 25.07
CA SER A 223 -21.46 5.64 25.04
C SER A 223 -20.58 6.88 24.86
N ALA A 224 -19.26 6.74 24.98
CA ALA A 224 -18.29 7.81 24.71
C ALA A 224 -17.89 7.89 23.22
N LEU A 225 -18.14 6.84 22.44
CA LEU A 225 -17.73 6.75 21.04
C LEU A 225 -18.86 7.18 20.10
N ALA A 226 -18.70 8.32 19.43
CA ALA A 226 -19.59 8.74 18.35
C ALA A 226 -18.97 8.33 17.00
N PRO A 227 -19.61 7.44 16.20
CA PRO A 227 -19.06 7.02 14.91
C PRO A 227 -18.94 8.20 13.94
N VAL A 228 -17.86 8.18 13.15
CA VAL A 228 -17.60 9.17 12.10
C VAL A 228 -17.86 8.52 10.74
N ASP A 229 -18.58 9.22 9.88
CA ASP A 229 -18.79 8.77 8.51
C ASP A 229 -17.47 8.75 7.71
N GLY A 230 -17.31 7.70 6.92
CA GLY A 230 -16.12 7.45 6.12
C GLY A 230 -15.07 6.60 6.83
N GLN A 231 -14.26 5.91 6.02
CA GLN A 231 -13.17 5.05 6.46
C GLN A 231 -11.89 5.45 5.76
N THR A 232 -10.75 5.06 6.33
CA THR A 232 -9.47 5.10 5.61
C THR A 232 -9.00 3.68 5.34
N PHE A 233 -8.26 3.51 4.27
CA PHE A 233 -7.70 2.23 3.88
C PHE A 233 -6.20 2.18 4.22
N CYS A 234 -5.81 1.14 4.96
CA CYS A 234 -4.42 0.76 5.19
C CYS A 234 -4.12 -0.57 4.46
N PRO A 235 -3.15 -0.61 3.53
CA PRO A 235 -2.75 -1.84 2.83
C PRO A 235 -2.41 -3.01 3.75
N TYR A 236 -1.91 -2.71 4.95
CA TYR A 236 -1.41 -3.71 5.90
C TYR A 236 -2.38 -4.09 7.02
N LYS A 237 -3.48 -3.36 7.19
CA LYS A 237 -4.41 -3.56 8.31
C LYS A 237 -5.88 -3.64 7.91
N GLY A 238 -6.25 -3.13 6.74
CA GLY A 238 -7.62 -3.09 6.24
C GLY A 238 -8.25 -1.72 6.41
N LEU A 239 -9.57 -1.70 6.60
CA LEU A 239 -10.37 -0.48 6.73
C LEU A 239 -10.43 0.00 8.17
N ALA A 240 -9.99 1.23 8.41
CA ALA A 240 -10.11 1.89 9.70
C ALA A 240 -11.41 2.68 9.78
N SER A 241 -12.20 2.38 10.81
CA SER A 241 -13.38 3.16 11.21
C SER A 241 -12.99 4.13 12.33
N TYR A 242 -13.53 5.34 12.30
CA TYR A 242 -13.15 6.41 13.23
C TYR A 242 -14.29 6.80 14.16
N TYR A 243 -13.92 7.32 15.33
CA TYR A 243 -14.87 7.80 16.33
C TYR A 243 -14.43 9.18 16.86
N ASP A 244 -15.41 10.06 17.01
CA ASP A 244 -15.32 11.28 17.80
C ASP A 244 -15.55 10.93 19.28
N ILE A 245 -14.91 11.68 20.18
CA ILE A 245 -15.08 11.57 21.63
C ILE A 245 -15.31 12.97 22.18
N GLY A 246 -16.52 13.23 22.68
CA GLY A 246 -16.90 14.58 23.11
C GLY A 246 -16.75 15.60 21.97
N GLN A 247 -15.87 16.58 22.15
CA GLN A 247 -15.55 17.59 21.12
C GLN A 247 -14.32 17.22 20.26
N ARG A 248 -13.63 16.10 20.56
CA ARG A 248 -12.39 15.69 19.90
C ARG A 248 -12.73 14.88 18.65
N LYS A 249 -12.31 15.39 17.49
CA LYS A 249 -12.61 14.77 16.19
C LYS A 249 -11.65 13.64 15.87
N ARG A 250 -12.19 12.49 15.43
CA ARG A 250 -11.42 11.27 15.06
C ARG A 250 -10.36 10.88 16.11
N ALA A 251 -10.71 11.02 17.39
CA ALA A 251 -9.81 10.77 18.52
C ALA A 251 -9.56 9.27 18.78
N ALA A 252 -10.38 8.40 18.20
CA ALA A 252 -10.20 6.95 18.23
C ALA A 252 -10.45 6.32 16.86
N TRP A 253 -9.86 5.14 16.66
CA TRP A 253 -10.11 4.31 15.48
C TRP A 253 -10.18 2.82 15.84
N SER A 254 -10.77 2.04 14.95
CA SER A 254 -10.82 0.58 15.03
C SER A 254 -10.76 -0.04 13.65
N TYR A 255 -10.00 -1.12 13.52
CA TYR A 255 -10.10 -2.04 12.39
C TYR A 255 -11.14 -3.10 12.77
N LEU A 256 -12.39 -2.92 12.34
CA LEU A 256 -13.48 -3.84 12.72
C LEU A 256 -13.21 -5.26 12.21
N GLU A 257 -12.79 -5.35 10.95
CA GLU A 257 -12.37 -6.56 10.26
C GLU A 257 -10.95 -6.33 9.75
N ALA A 258 -9.98 -6.49 10.66
CA ALA A 258 -8.57 -6.36 10.31
C ALA A 258 -8.11 -7.52 9.42
N TRP A 259 -7.05 -7.33 8.64
CA TRP A 259 -6.50 -8.42 7.84
C TRP A 259 -6.05 -9.62 8.69
N PRO A 260 -6.07 -10.85 8.14
CA PRO A 260 -5.68 -12.06 8.85
C PRO A 260 -4.32 -11.94 9.57
N GLU A 261 -3.34 -11.30 8.93
CA GLU A 261 -1.98 -11.09 9.43
C GLU A 261 -1.94 -10.25 10.71
N VAL A 262 -2.95 -9.38 10.90
CA VAL A 262 -3.09 -8.50 12.07
C VAL A 262 -4.40 -8.72 12.82
N ALA A 263 -5.03 -9.89 12.67
CA ALA A 263 -6.35 -10.20 13.23
C ALA A 263 -6.44 -10.00 14.76
N ARG A 264 -5.30 -10.02 15.46
CA ARG A 264 -5.22 -9.77 16.92
C ARG A 264 -5.69 -8.38 17.36
N VAL A 265 -5.73 -7.39 16.46
CA VAL A 265 -6.30 -6.05 16.76
C VAL A 265 -7.70 -5.86 16.16
N SER A 266 -8.27 -6.90 15.54
CA SER A 266 -9.61 -6.81 14.95
C SER A 266 -10.66 -6.53 16.01
N GLY A 267 -11.48 -5.51 15.79
CA GLY A 267 -12.54 -5.06 16.70
C GLY A 267 -12.07 -4.24 17.90
N PHE A 268 -10.77 -4.18 18.18
CA PHE A 268 -10.21 -3.40 19.29
C PHE A 268 -10.18 -1.90 18.93
N VAL A 269 -10.06 -1.03 19.94
CA VAL A 269 -10.03 0.43 19.77
C VAL A 269 -8.67 0.98 20.15
N SER A 270 -8.09 1.79 19.29
CA SER A 270 -6.90 2.58 19.60
C SER A 270 -7.26 4.06 19.60
N PHE A 271 -6.49 4.84 20.36
CA PHE A 271 -6.75 6.25 20.64
C PHE A 271 -5.54 7.09 20.21
N GLU A 272 -5.78 8.30 19.71
CA GLU A 272 -4.71 9.19 19.26
C GLU A 272 -4.22 10.05 20.45
N PRO A 273 -3.04 9.76 21.04
CA PRO A 273 -2.53 10.48 22.21
C PRO A 273 -2.32 11.99 22.01
N ASP A 274 -2.21 12.46 20.77
CA ASP A 274 -2.17 13.90 20.46
C ASP A 274 -3.55 14.57 20.57
N LEU A 275 -4.63 13.80 20.50
CA LEU A 275 -6.01 14.29 20.50
C LEU A 275 -6.73 14.01 21.81
N ILE A 276 -6.38 12.96 22.54
CA ILE A 276 -7.03 12.56 23.79
C ILE A 276 -6.01 12.04 24.81
N ASP A 277 -6.31 12.18 26.10
CA ASP A 277 -5.38 11.83 27.17
C ASP A 277 -5.28 10.31 27.34
N VAL A 278 -4.19 9.73 26.85
CA VAL A 278 -3.86 8.31 27.01
C VAL A 278 -2.73 8.16 28.02
N HIS A 279 -2.94 7.37 29.07
CA HIS A 279 -1.96 7.07 30.10
C HIS A 279 -1.64 5.58 30.12
N LEU A 280 -0.36 5.26 30.28
CA LEU A 280 0.15 3.90 30.39
C LEU A 280 1.00 3.78 31.66
N ASP A 281 0.59 2.92 32.58
CA ASP A 281 1.13 2.80 33.94
C ASP A 281 1.25 4.17 34.64
N GLY A 282 0.21 4.99 34.53
CA GLY A 282 0.15 6.34 35.10
C GLY A 282 0.95 7.41 34.35
N THR A 283 1.73 7.05 33.32
CA THR A 283 2.48 8.01 32.50
C THR A 283 1.68 8.40 31.27
N LYS A 284 1.43 9.70 31.07
CA LYS A 284 0.77 10.20 29.85
C LYS A 284 1.64 9.95 28.64
N LEU A 285 1.08 9.31 27.60
CA LEU A 285 1.74 9.12 26.32
C LEU A 285 1.78 10.45 25.57
N ALA A 286 2.92 10.74 24.95
CA ALA A 286 3.10 11.81 23.99
C ALA A 286 3.88 11.24 22.80
N LEU A 287 3.50 11.61 21.57
CA LEU A 287 4.27 11.21 20.40
C LEU A 287 5.58 11.99 20.37
N GLU A 288 6.69 11.29 20.16
CA GLU A 288 7.99 11.92 19.96
C GLU A 288 8.07 12.58 18.57
N SER A 289 8.99 13.53 18.41
CA SER A 289 9.25 14.16 17.11
C SER A 289 9.58 13.10 16.06
N GLY A 290 8.91 13.19 14.91
CA GLY A 290 9.06 12.22 13.83
C GLY A 290 8.07 11.06 13.90
N GLN A 291 7.46 10.74 15.04
CA GLN A 291 6.53 9.60 15.19
C GLN A 291 5.12 9.83 14.61
N ALA A 292 4.81 11.04 14.16
CA ALA A 292 3.55 11.35 13.51
C ALA A 292 3.44 10.64 12.15
N VAL A 293 2.27 10.07 11.87
CA VAL A 293 1.96 9.53 10.54
C VAL A 293 1.83 10.70 9.57
N THR A 294 2.66 10.74 8.54
CA THR A 294 2.38 11.66 7.42
C THR A 294 1.22 11.04 6.64
N PRO A 295 0.06 11.71 6.54
CA PRO A 295 -1.07 11.19 5.79
C PRO A 295 -0.63 10.79 4.40
N HIS A 296 -1.14 9.66 3.90
CA HIS A 296 -1.07 9.38 2.48
C HIS A 296 -1.78 10.55 1.81
N GLY A 297 -1.03 11.47 1.19
CA GLY A 297 -1.64 12.60 0.51
C GLY A 297 -2.75 12.10 -0.42
N ILE A 298 -3.78 12.93 -0.62
CA ILE A 298 -4.93 12.65 -1.52
C ILE A 298 -4.44 12.12 -2.88
N ASP A 299 -3.22 12.49 -3.30
CA ASP A 299 -2.59 12.16 -4.57
C ASP A 299 -1.94 10.77 -4.69
N ARG A 300 -2.03 9.88 -3.69
CA ARG A 300 -1.47 8.51 -3.80
C ARG A 300 -2.52 7.40 -3.85
N GLY A 301 -3.80 7.77 -3.86
CA GLY A 301 -4.89 6.93 -4.35
C GLY A 301 -5.29 5.74 -3.49
N LEU A 302 -4.83 5.62 -2.22
CA LEU A 302 -5.30 4.57 -1.29
C LEU A 302 -6.75 4.84 -0.87
N ASP A 303 -7.66 4.53 -1.78
CA ASP A 303 -9.09 4.72 -1.62
C ASP A 303 -9.72 3.43 -1.08
N PRO A 304 -10.58 3.49 -0.04
CA PRO A 304 -11.45 2.37 0.34
C PRO A 304 -12.11 1.66 -0.84
N ASP A 305 -12.42 2.38 -1.93
CA ASP A 305 -13.00 1.82 -3.15
C ASP A 305 -12.16 0.71 -3.80
N GLU A 306 -10.84 0.68 -3.61
CA GLU A 306 -10.00 -0.42 -4.12
C GLU A 306 -10.32 -1.75 -3.42
N LEU A 307 -10.67 -1.69 -2.13
CA LEU A 307 -11.12 -2.84 -1.36
C LEU A 307 -12.59 -3.17 -1.56
N LEU A 308 -13.42 -2.14 -1.66
CA LEU A 308 -14.86 -2.29 -1.76
C LEU A 308 -15.32 -2.73 -3.16
N ARG A 309 -14.49 -2.50 -4.20
CA ARG A 309 -14.67 -3.07 -5.54
C ARG A 309 -14.27 -4.55 -5.55
N ARG A 310 -15.27 -5.40 -5.31
CA ARG A 310 -15.21 -6.86 -5.50
C ARG A 310 -15.19 -7.22 -6.97
#